data_AF-A0A538KMG0-F1
#
_entry.id   AF-A0A538KMG0-F1
#
_cell.length_a   1.000
_cell.length_b   1.000
_cell.length_c   1.000
_cell.angle_alpha   90.00
_cell.angle_beta   90.00
_cell.angle_gamma   90.00
#
_symmetry.space_group_name_H-M   'P 1'
#
loop_
_entity.id
_entity.type
_entity.pdbx_description
1 polymer ?
#
loop_
_entity_poly.entity_id
_entity_poly.type
_entity_poly.pdbx_seq_one_letter_code
_entity_poly.pdbx_strand_id
1 'polypeptide(L)'
;MTAGPEVGPGVCHVLREDPDLAEAVPAPRREEVANACTVREIRLPAGPWPVHDAAGGDGIGLLIVQGMLIRRAGIDGRFGAELVGRGDLIRPWQGESGSLTLPLLTTWMATEPTRLAVLDQRFAVLLGRYPALAGEVLGRAIRRARHLAVNMAIVHQARVDVRLQMMFWHLASRFGRVRGDGVFVPLRLTHSVLAELVAARRPTVTSALSALARAGQIRALEDGWLLPGDPAGVGRRREPVVFAVHHERRDSEADLVAAVVMRPFGAAVHLRAGTVNLKLVRWMVLGSVPAAFAGAYLLHLMGHAKSAQHNIEVALGAALLVGAAAMALRYGLDRRGGNGRNAIVHDLIPRPLPTVAIGVLGGIIVGMTSVGSGSLMIVLLLFLYPTIGAKQLVGTDLTQAVPLTLAAALGALAFGQVEFAVTGSLIIGSVPAVLVGSLLSSTVPDRYIRPAIAFVIFASGLKYVGVATTTLGWILCVVLLAGATVWLLRARPWSLERDRPSVTSLTPSVTSRPADVLTENAKPPTTPPDTP
;
A
#
# COMPACT_ATOMS: atom_id res chain seq x y z
N MET A 1 -50.32 17.96 25.38
CA MET A 1 -50.61 17.16 24.17
C MET A 1 -49.57 17.52 23.11
N THR A 2 -48.54 16.70 22.94
CA THR A 2 -47.69 16.74 21.75
C THR A 2 -48.39 15.94 20.66
N ALA A 3 -48.58 16.52 19.47
CA ALA A 3 -49.08 15.75 18.34
C ALA A 3 -48.07 14.62 18.00
N GLY A 4 -48.58 13.43 17.69
CA GLY A 4 -47.76 12.37 17.11
C GLY A 4 -47.24 12.78 15.72
N PRO A 5 -46.27 12.04 15.14
CA PRO A 5 -45.84 12.29 13.78
C PRO A 5 -47.04 12.22 12.82
N GLU A 6 -47.22 13.22 11.96
CA GLU A 6 -48.28 13.20 10.95
C GLU A 6 -47.98 12.13 9.90
N VAL A 7 -48.52 10.93 10.11
CA VAL A 7 -48.60 9.86 9.11
C VAL A 7 -49.71 10.18 8.08
N GLY A 8 -49.64 11.38 7.51
CA GLY A 8 -50.42 11.73 6.32
C GLY A 8 -50.00 10.88 5.13
N PRO A 9 -50.84 10.75 4.08
CA PRO A 9 -50.59 9.89 2.92
C PRO A 9 -49.54 10.48 1.96
N GLY A 10 -48.32 10.71 2.46
CA GLY A 10 -47.17 11.07 1.65
C GLY A 10 -46.68 9.88 0.81
N VAL A 11 -46.28 10.16 -0.42
CA VAL A 11 -45.78 9.17 -1.39
C VAL A 11 -44.41 9.63 -1.87
N CYS A 12 -43.40 8.79 -1.69
CA CYS A 12 -42.03 9.03 -2.13
C CYS A 12 -41.72 8.19 -3.38
N HIS A 13 -41.22 8.85 -4.43
CA HIS A 13 -40.68 8.17 -5.61
C HIS A 13 -39.18 7.97 -5.41
N VAL A 14 -38.78 6.84 -4.85
CA VAL A 14 -37.41 6.58 -4.35
C VAL A 14 -36.35 6.88 -5.42
N LEU A 15 -36.57 6.41 -6.65
CA LEU A 15 -35.65 6.61 -7.79
C LEU A 15 -35.71 8.00 -8.44
N ARG A 16 -36.62 8.88 -8.02
CA ARG A 16 -36.63 10.30 -8.43
C ARG A 16 -35.94 11.19 -7.41
N GLU A 17 -36.02 10.82 -6.12
CA GLU A 17 -35.44 11.58 -5.02
C GLU A 17 -34.02 11.12 -4.63
N ASP A 18 -33.57 9.96 -5.12
CA ASP A 18 -32.26 9.36 -4.84
C ASP A 18 -31.49 9.01 -6.14
N PRO A 19 -30.50 9.83 -6.54
CA PRO A 19 -29.73 9.63 -7.77
C PRO A 19 -28.92 8.33 -7.81
N ASP A 20 -28.25 7.93 -6.73
CA ASP A 20 -27.41 6.71 -6.74
C ASP A 20 -28.25 5.47 -7.08
N LEU A 21 -29.49 5.40 -6.56
CA LEU A 21 -30.43 4.32 -6.89
C LEU A 21 -30.96 4.42 -8.32
N ALA A 22 -31.08 5.63 -8.87
CA ALA A 22 -31.47 5.84 -10.27
C ALA A 22 -30.35 5.40 -11.24
N GLU A 23 -29.09 5.69 -10.93
CA GLU A 23 -27.92 5.31 -11.73
C GLU A 23 -27.71 3.80 -11.79
N ALA A 24 -27.98 3.09 -10.68
CA ALA A 24 -27.95 1.63 -10.62
C ALA A 24 -28.96 0.92 -11.57
N VAL A 25 -29.94 1.65 -12.12
CA VAL A 25 -30.87 1.13 -13.14
C VAL A 25 -30.42 1.59 -14.54
N PRO A 26 -30.29 0.67 -15.53
CA PRO A 26 -30.01 1.03 -16.92
C PRO A 26 -31.03 2.02 -17.48
N ALA A 27 -30.53 3.07 -18.15
CA ALA A 27 -31.33 4.17 -18.70
C ALA A 27 -32.64 3.75 -19.40
N PRO A 28 -32.68 2.77 -20.35
CA PRO A 28 -33.92 2.41 -21.05
C PRO A 28 -35.00 1.75 -20.19
N ARG A 29 -34.71 1.38 -18.92
CA ARG A 29 -35.71 0.89 -17.95
C ARG A 29 -35.94 1.85 -16.79
N ARG A 30 -35.22 2.98 -16.73
CA ARG A 30 -35.21 3.86 -15.56
C ARG A 30 -36.59 4.42 -15.22
N GLU A 31 -37.42 4.76 -16.21
CA GLU A 31 -38.79 5.25 -15.97
C GLU A 31 -39.76 4.14 -15.52
N GLU A 32 -39.68 2.94 -16.12
CA GLU A 32 -40.46 1.76 -15.69
C GLU A 32 -40.22 1.50 -14.20
N VAL A 33 -38.94 1.44 -13.81
CA VAL A 33 -38.54 1.14 -12.43
C VAL A 33 -38.80 2.33 -11.51
N ALA A 34 -38.64 3.58 -11.95
CA ALA A 34 -38.96 4.75 -11.13
C ALA A 34 -40.45 4.89 -10.80
N ASN A 35 -41.34 4.46 -11.71
CA ASN A 35 -42.77 4.37 -11.42
C ASN A 35 -43.08 3.22 -10.44
N ALA A 36 -42.40 2.07 -10.57
CA ALA A 36 -42.55 0.93 -9.65
C ALA A 36 -41.96 1.19 -8.25
N CYS A 37 -40.87 1.96 -8.14
CA CYS A 37 -40.19 2.35 -6.88
C CYS A 37 -40.92 3.48 -6.13
N THR A 38 -42.24 3.37 -6.02
CA THR A 38 -43.13 4.32 -5.35
C THR A 38 -43.56 3.75 -4.01
N VAL A 39 -43.22 4.42 -2.90
CA VAL A 39 -43.40 3.92 -1.52
C VAL A 39 -44.07 4.95 -0.62
N ARG A 40 -44.53 4.52 0.55
CA ARG A 40 -45.08 5.41 1.60
C ARG A 40 -43.96 6.28 2.19
N GLU A 41 -44.26 7.57 2.40
CA GLU A 41 -43.41 8.49 3.16
C GLU A 41 -43.85 8.55 4.63
N ILE A 42 -42.90 8.75 5.54
CA ILE A 42 -43.12 9.20 6.92
C ILE A 42 -42.41 10.54 7.09
N ARG A 43 -43.11 11.54 7.62
CA ARG A 43 -42.53 12.83 7.98
C ARG A 43 -42.41 12.95 9.49
N LEU A 44 -41.20 13.20 9.97
CA LEU A 44 -40.88 13.38 11.38
C LEU A 44 -40.65 14.86 11.68
N PRO A 45 -41.30 15.43 12.72
CA PRO A 45 -40.92 16.75 13.23
C PRO A 45 -39.54 16.66 13.92
N ALA A 46 -38.88 17.81 14.08
CA ALA A 46 -37.66 17.89 14.89
C ALA A 46 -37.97 17.59 16.36
N GLY A 47 -37.17 16.73 17.00
CA GLY A 47 -37.36 16.28 18.38
C GLY A 47 -37.08 14.79 18.60
N PRO A 48 -37.30 14.26 19.83
CA PRO A 48 -37.19 12.83 20.12
C PRO A 48 -38.19 12.02 19.30
N TRP A 49 -37.79 10.85 18.80
CA TRP A 49 -38.63 9.99 17.99
C TRP A 49 -38.94 8.66 18.71
N PRO A 50 -40.20 8.42 19.14
CA PRO A 50 -40.64 7.12 19.62
C PRO A 50 -40.73 6.14 18.43
N VAL A 51 -39.74 5.24 18.34
CA VAL A 51 -39.61 4.27 17.23
C VAL A 51 -40.83 3.34 17.09
N HIS A 52 -41.56 3.08 18.17
CA HIS A 52 -42.71 2.18 18.20
C HIS A 52 -43.80 2.55 17.18
N ASP A 53 -43.98 3.85 16.89
CA ASP A 53 -45.00 4.35 15.96
C ASP A 53 -44.61 4.13 14.47
N ALA A 54 -43.36 3.74 14.19
CA ALA A 54 -42.83 3.59 12.84
C ALA A 54 -42.99 2.17 12.24
N ALA A 55 -43.76 1.31 12.89
CA ALA A 55 -43.80 -0.13 12.61
C ALA A 55 -44.38 -0.47 11.22
N GLY A 56 -43.49 -0.78 10.28
CA GLY A 56 -43.76 -1.57 9.07
C GLY A 56 -42.82 -2.78 9.05
N GLY A 57 -42.92 -3.63 10.08
CA GLY A 57 -41.84 -4.50 10.56
C GLY A 57 -41.21 -5.42 9.52
N ASP A 58 -42.02 -5.91 8.58
CA ASP A 58 -41.65 -6.88 7.54
C ASP A 58 -40.87 -6.26 6.36
N GLY A 59 -40.70 -4.94 6.36
CA GLY A 59 -39.94 -4.20 5.35
C GLY A 59 -38.42 -4.29 5.49
N ILE A 60 -37.72 -3.92 4.43
CA ILE A 60 -36.25 -3.74 4.40
C ILE A 60 -35.81 -2.65 5.38
N GLY A 61 -36.60 -1.60 5.57
CA GLY A 61 -36.26 -0.52 6.51
C GLY A 61 -36.84 0.82 6.11
N LEU A 62 -36.23 1.89 6.63
CA LEU A 62 -36.51 3.27 6.27
C LEU A 62 -35.27 3.88 5.64
N LEU A 63 -35.42 4.48 4.48
CA LEU A 63 -34.40 5.26 3.79
C LEU A 63 -34.58 6.75 4.13
N ILE A 64 -33.51 7.44 4.55
CA ILE A 64 -33.57 8.88 4.77
C ILE A 64 -33.47 9.60 3.42
N VAL A 65 -34.56 10.28 3.02
CA VAL A 65 -34.65 11.02 1.76
C VAL A 65 -34.19 12.47 1.94
N GLN A 66 -34.56 13.07 3.07
CA GLN A 66 -34.20 14.43 3.45
C GLN A 66 -34.16 14.55 4.99
N GLY A 67 -33.30 15.40 5.52
CA GLY A 67 -33.16 15.63 6.95
C GLY A 67 -32.07 14.79 7.61
N MET A 68 -32.07 14.79 8.93
CA MET A 68 -31.01 14.25 9.77
C MET A 68 -31.57 13.71 11.10
N LEU A 69 -31.17 12.48 11.41
CA LEU A 69 -31.41 11.81 12.67
C LEU A 69 -30.10 11.64 13.44
N ILE A 70 -30.19 11.69 14.77
CA ILE A 70 -29.17 11.19 15.68
C ILE A 70 -29.70 9.92 16.31
N ARG A 71 -28.96 8.82 16.16
CA ARG A 71 -29.09 7.64 17.02
C ARG A 71 -28.10 7.80 18.18
N ARG A 72 -28.57 7.71 19.41
CA ARG A 72 -27.73 7.67 20.62
C ARG A 72 -27.80 6.26 21.18
N ALA A 73 -26.66 5.60 21.33
CA ALA A 73 -26.56 4.23 21.85
C ALA A 73 -25.63 4.23 23.06
N GLY A 74 -26.07 3.64 24.18
CA GLY A 74 -25.32 3.75 25.43
C GLY A 74 -25.54 2.63 26.44
N ILE A 75 -24.53 2.44 27.29
CA ILE A 75 -24.47 1.45 28.37
C ILE A 75 -24.07 2.21 29.65
N ASP A 76 -24.70 1.88 30.78
CA ASP A 76 -24.40 2.49 32.09
C ASP A 76 -24.37 4.04 32.05
N GLY A 77 -25.40 4.64 31.46
CA GLY A 77 -25.55 6.10 31.32
C GLY A 77 -24.55 6.79 30.38
N ARG A 78 -23.61 6.07 29.75
CA ARG A 78 -22.64 6.61 28.79
C ARG A 78 -23.11 6.36 27.37
N PHE A 79 -23.27 7.44 26.59
CA PHE A 79 -23.79 7.39 25.23
C PHE A 79 -22.71 7.77 24.20
N GLY A 80 -22.64 6.98 23.13
CA GLY A 80 -22.09 7.40 21.85
C GLY A 80 -23.23 7.89 20.94
N ALA A 81 -22.91 8.83 20.05
CA ALA A 81 -23.84 9.30 19.02
C ALA A 81 -23.42 8.85 17.62
N GLU A 82 -24.42 8.62 16.78
CA GLU A 82 -24.29 8.32 15.35
C GLU A 82 -25.19 9.32 14.59
N LEU A 83 -24.61 10.06 13.65
CA LEU A 83 -25.34 10.95 12.74
C LEU A 83 -25.78 10.17 11.49
N VAL A 84 -27.08 10.18 11.23
CA VAL A 84 -27.73 9.38 10.20
C VAL A 84 -28.58 10.33 9.34
N GLY A 85 -28.14 10.60 8.11
CA GLY A 85 -28.75 11.60 7.21
C GLY A 85 -29.10 11.03 5.85
N ARG A 86 -29.47 11.91 4.90
CA ARG A 86 -29.83 11.55 3.52
C ARG A 86 -28.93 10.44 2.94
N GLY A 87 -29.58 9.45 2.32
CA GLY A 87 -28.97 8.27 1.72
C GLY A 87 -28.85 7.05 2.65
N ASP A 88 -28.89 7.23 3.97
CA ASP A 88 -28.76 6.10 4.92
C ASP A 88 -30.01 5.23 5.00
N LEU A 89 -29.77 3.93 5.22
CA LEU A 89 -30.78 2.94 5.57
C LEU A 89 -30.77 2.68 7.10
N ILE A 90 -31.96 2.68 7.70
CA ILE A 90 -32.18 2.32 9.11
C ILE A 90 -33.25 1.25 9.26
N ARG A 91 -33.11 0.39 10.28
CA ARG A 91 -34.17 -0.52 10.76
C ARG A 91 -34.33 -0.31 12.27
N PRO A 92 -34.96 0.80 12.70
CA PRO A 92 -34.93 1.20 14.11
C PRO A 92 -35.72 0.23 15.00
N TRP A 93 -36.67 -0.51 14.44
CA TRP A 93 -37.41 -1.60 15.10
C TRP A 93 -36.65 -2.94 15.16
N GLN A 94 -35.47 -3.06 14.53
CA GLN A 94 -34.63 -4.27 14.65
C GLN A 94 -33.95 -4.25 16.02
N GLY A 95 -34.71 -4.64 17.05
CA GLY A 95 -34.28 -4.60 18.44
C GLY A 95 -33.03 -5.44 18.69
N GLU A 96 -32.13 -4.89 19.50
CA GLU A 96 -30.89 -5.54 19.96
C GLU A 96 -31.18 -6.62 21.04
N SER A 97 -32.46 -6.81 21.36
CA SER A 97 -33.08 -7.63 22.42
C SER A 97 -32.94 -9.16 22.30
N GLY A 98 -31.98 -9.67 21.54
CA GLY A 98 -31.86 -11.12 21.27
C GLY A 98 -30.44 -11.71 21.30
N SER A 99 -29.38 -10.89 21.43
CA SER A 99 -27.99 -11.41 21.30
C SER A 99 -26.91 -10.64 22.09
N LEU A 100 -27.27 -9.58 22.83
CA LEU A 100 -26.31 -8.84 23.65
C LEU A 100 -26.44 -9.20 25.13
N THR A 101 -25.31 -9.57 25.76
CA THR A 101 -25.20 -9.80 27.20
C THR A 101 -25.16 -8.51 28.03
N LEU A 102 -24.98 -7.36 27.38
CA LEU A 102 -25.01 -6.04 28.00
C LEU A 102 -26.25 -5.27 27.52
N PRO A 103 -27.05 -4.66 28.42
CA PRO A 103 -28.22 -3.89 28.03
C PRO A 103 -27.80 -2.58 27.34
N LEU A 104 -28.11 -2.47 26.06
CA LEU A 104 -27.80 -1.31 25.22
C LEU A 104 -29.03 -0.42 25.06
N LEU A 105 -29.00 0.79 25.61
CA LEU A 105 -30.08 1.77 25.46
C LEU A 105 -29.89 2.54 24.14
N THR A 106 -30.70 2.21 23.14
CA THR A 106 -30.81 2.97 21.89
C THR A 106 -31.94 3.99 21.97
N THR A 107 -31.67 5.26 21.63
CA THR A 107 -32.68 6.32 21.46
C THR A 107 -32.48 7.07 20.14
N TRP A 108 -33.54 7.66 19.59
CA TRP A 108 -33.52 8.37 18.31
C TRP A 108 -34.08 9.79 18.44
N MET A 109 -33.53 10.72 17.67
CA MET A 109 -33.95 12.14 17.64
C MET A 109 -33.75 12.70 16.24
N ALA A 110 -34.74 13.40 15.69
CA ALA A 110 -34.58 14.22 14.49
C ALA A 110 -34.06 15.60 14.87
N THR A 111 -32.97 16.08 14.24
CA THR A 111 -32.45 17.44 14.49
C THR A 111 -33.20 18.52 13.70
N GLU A 112 -33.90 18.10 12.65
CA GLU A 112 -34.65 18.94 11.73
C GLU A 112 -35.84 18.13 11.15
N PRO A 113 -36.85 18.75 10.54
CA PRO A 113 -37.93 18.03 9.87
C PRO A 113 -37.38 17.04 8.84
N THR A 114 -37.67 15.75 9.03
CA THR A 114 -36.99 14.65 8.34
C THR A 114 -38.01 13.80 7.56
N ARG A 115 -37.69 13.49 6.29
CA ARG A 115 -38.52 12.69 5.37
C ARG A 115 -37.90 11.30 5.19
N LEU A 116 -38.68 10.27 5.51
CA LEU A 116 -38.28 8.86 5.44
C LEU A 116 -39.14 8.10 4.43
N ALA A 117 -38.48 7.39 3.51
CA ALA A 117 -39.15 6.45 2.59
C ALA A 117 -39.25 5.07 3.24
N VAL A 118 -40.45 4.51 3.31
CA VAL A 118 -40.72 3.19 3.90
C VAL A 118 -40.45 2.10 2.86
N LEU A 119 -39.30 1.44 2.95
CA LEU A 119 -38.94 0.33 2.06
C LEU A 119 -39.61 -0.94 2.59
N ASP A 120 -40.88 -1.11 2.22
CA ASP A 120 -41.75 -2.21 2.66
C ASP A 120 -41.44 -3.56 1.96
N GLN A 121 -42.30 -4.56 2.21
CA GLN A 121 -42.19 -5.88 1.58
C GLN A 121 -42.43 -5.85 0.06
N ARG A 122 -43.21 -4.88 -0.46
CA ARG A 122 -43.44 -4.71 -1.91
C ARG A 122 -42.16 -4.19 -2.58
N PHE A 123 -41.48 -3.24 -1.94
CA PHE A 123 -40.14 -2.81 -2.36
C PHE A 123 -39.13 -3.96 -2.29
N ALA A 124 -39.23 -4.87 -1.31
CA ALA A 124 -38.37 -6.06 -1.24
C ALA A 124 -38.56 -7.03 -2.41
N VAL A 125 -39.80 -7.30 -2.83
CA VAL A 125 -40.09 -8.08 -4.04
C VAL A 125 -39.53 -7.38 -5.29
N LEU A 126 -39.62 -6.05 -5.35
CA LEU A 126 -39.08 -5.25 -6.45
C LEU A 126 -37.54 -5.33 -6.53
N LEU A 127 -36.83 -5.33 -5.40
CA LEU A 127 -35.38 -5.56 -5.36
C LEU A 127 -34.98 -6.95 -5.90
N GLY A 128 -35.82 -7.97 -5.69
CA GLY A 128 -35.61 -9.30 -6.28
C GLY A 128 -35.70 -9.30 -7.82
N ARG A 129 -36.54 -8.43 -8.40
CA ARG A 129 -36.65 -8.24 -9.86
C ARG A 129 -35.52 -7.37 -10.43
N TYR A 130 -34.90 -6.52 -9.62
CA TYR A 130 -33.86 -5.56 -10.03
C TYR A 130 -32.63 -5.64 -9.10
N PRO A 131 -31.80 -6.69 -9.19
CA PRO A 131 -30.75 -6.98 -8.21
C PRO A 131 -29.64 -5.90 -8.09
N ALA A 132 -29.48 -5.02 -9.08
CA ALA A 132 -28.60 -3.85 -8.97
C ALA A 132 -29.04 -2.89 -7.85
N LEU A 133 -30.36 -2.68 -7.67
CA LEU A 133 -30.91 -1.91 -6.56
C LEU A 133 -30.66 -2.59 -5.21
N ALA A 134 -30.72 -3.93 -5.15
CA ALA A 134 -30.37 -4.69 -3.95
C ALA A 134 -28.91 -4.47 -3.55
N GLY A 135 -28.01 -4.41 -4.54
CA GLY A 135 -26.60 -4.07 -4.35
C GLY A 135 -26.40 -2.70 -3.68
N GLU A 136 -27.06 -1.65 -4.15
CA GLU A 136 -26.93 -0.31 -3.55
C GLU A 136 -27.62 -0.15 -2.19
N VAL A 137 -28.79 -0.78 -2.00
CA VAL A 137 -29.49 -0.79 -0.70
C VAL A 137 -28.65 -1.49 0.38
N LEU A 138 -28.02 -2.62 0.06
CA LEU A 138 -27.03 -3.28 0.93
C LEU A 138 -25.75 -2.42 1.07
N GLY A 139 -25.31 -1.81 -0.03
CA GLY A 139 -24.17 -0.90 -0.08
C GLY A 139 -24.28 0.23 0.96
N ARG A 140 -25.47 0.80 1.16
CA ARG A 140 -25.73 1.85 2.16
C ARG A 140 -25.55 1.38 3.60
N ALA A 141 -26.03 0.18 3.94
CA ALA A 141 -25.77 -0.42 5.25
C ALA A 141 -24.26 -0.62 5.50
N ILE A 142 -23.53 -1.06 4.47
CA ILE A 142 -22.06 -1.22 4.52
C ILE A 142 -21.35 0.15 4.62
N ARG A 143 -21.79 1.18 3.88
CA ARG A 143 -21.27 2.56 3.97
C ARG A 143 -21.43 3.09 5.40
N ARG A 144 -22.63 2.99 5.98
CA ARG A 144 -22.94 3.38 7.37
C ARG A 144 -22.08 2.62 8.41
N ALA A 145 -21.90 1.31 8.25
CA ALA A 145 -21.01 0.53 9.13
C ALA A 145 -19.54 0.99 9.06
N ARG A 146 -19.05 1.42 7.89
CA ARG A 146 -17.70 2.02 7.77
C ARG A 146 -17.60 3.38 8.47
N HIS A 147 -18.64 4.21 8.43
CA HIS A 147 -18.66 5.47 9.19
C HIS A 147 -18.54 5.23 10.71
N LEU A 148 -19.20 4.20 11.25
CA LEU A 148 -19.04 3.80 12.65
C LEU A 148 -17.61 3.34 12.98
N ALA A 149 -16.97 2.57 12.10
CA ALA A 149 -15.57 2.16 12.27
C ALA A 149 -14.58 3.34 12.23
N VAL A 150 -14.81 4.33 11.35
CA VAL A 150 -14.02 5.58 11.33
C VAL A 150 -14.26 6.41 12.58
N ASN A 151 -15.51 6.55 13.04
CA ASN A 151 -15.81 7.23 14.30
C ASN A 151 -15.08 6.55 15.48
N MET A 152 -15.09 5.22 15.55
CA MET A 152 -14.33 4.47 16.55
C MET A 152 -12.82 4.80 16.50
N ALA A 153 -12.20 4.87 15.31
CA ALA A 153 -10.79 5.24 15.16
C ALA A 153 -10.49 6.70 15.55
N ILE A 154 -11.45 7.62 15.36
CA ILE A 154 -11.38 9.00 15.86
C ILE A 154 -11.50 9.02 17.38
N VAL A 155 -12.47 8.31 17.97
CA VAL A 155 -12.70 8.22 19.42
C VAL A 155 -11.45 7.75 20.18
N HIS A 156 -10.61 6.90 19.59
CA HIS A 156 -9.37 6.41 20.21
C HIS A 156 -8.21 7.44 20.24
N GLN A 157 -8.29 8.59 19.58
CA GLN A 157 -7.22 9.59 19.65
C GLN A 157 -7.15 10.26 21.03
N ALA A 158 -5.96 10.35 21.61
CA ALA A 158 -5.78 10.77 23.01
C ALA A 158 -6.22 12.21 23.35
N ARG A 159 -6.36 13.10 22.36
CA ARG A 159 -6.67 14.52 22.57
C ARG A 159 -8.03 14.92 21.98
N VAL A 160 -8.87 15.58 22.77
CA VAL A 160 -10.24 15.96 22.37
C VAL A 160 -10.28 16.98 21.22
N ASP A 161 -9.29 17.88 21.12
CA ASP A 161 -9.18 18.83 20.01
C ASP A 161 -8.88 18.12 18.68
N VAL A 162 -7.94 17.17 18.67
CA VAL A 162 -7.66 16.31 17.51
C VAL A 162 -8.89 15.49 17.13
N ARG A 163 -9.61 14.91 18.12
CA ARG A 163 -10.86 14.17 17.87
C ARG A 163 -11.94 15.03 17.22
N LEU A 164 -12.15 16.25 17.71
CA LEU A 164 -13.11 17.19 17.12
C LEU A 164 -12.70 17.60 15.71
N GLN A 165 -11.43 17.91 15.48
CA GLN A 165 -10.94 18.28 14.15
C GLN A 165 -11.14 17.15 13.14
N MET A 166 -10.77 15.91 13.48
CA MET A 166 -11.01 14.73 12.65
C MET A 166 -12.51 14.44 12.45
N MET A 167 -13.33 14.61 13.49
CA MET A 167 -14.78 14.41 13.40
C MET A 167 -15.44 15.42 12.44
N PHE A 168 -15.11 16.71 12.55
CA PHE A 168 -15.66 17.69 11.62
C PHE A 168 -15.22 17.44 10.16
N TRP A 169 -13.98 16.99 9.91
CA TRP A 169 -13.55 16.61 8.56
C TRP A 169 -14.21 15.32 8.07
N HIS A 170 -14.48 14.35 8.95
CA HIS A 170 -15.28 13.17 8.61
C HIS A 170 -16.72 13.54 8.22
N LEU A 171 -17.34 14.47 8.97
CA LEU A 171 -18.65 15.03 8.62
C LEU A 171 -18.60 15.87 7.34
N ALA A 172 -17.50 16.59 7.08
CA ALA A 172 -17.29 17.35 5.85
C ALA A 172 -17.21 16.44 4.61
N SER A 173 -16.58 15.26 4.71
CA SER A 173 -16.54 14.28 3.61
C SER A 173 -17.91 13.70 3.22
N ARG A 174 -18.94 13.89 4.06
CA ARG A 174 -20.30 13.35 3.84
C ARG A 174 -21.36 14.43 3.62
N PHE A 175 -21.27 15.56 4.31
CA PHE A 175 -22.28 16.62 4.31
C PHE A 175 -21.71 17.99 3.86
N GLY A 176 -20.39 18.10 3.71
CA GLY A 176 -19.70 19.34 3.40
C GLY A 176 -19.99 19.87 2.00
N ARG A 177 -20.05 21.20 1.88
CA ARG A 177 -20.12 21.93 0.63
C ARG A 177 -18.86 22.77 0.50
N VAL A 178 -18.12 22.60 -0.59
CA VAL A 178 -16.91 23.40 -0.86
C VAL A 178 -17.31 24.84 -1.14
N ARG A 179 -16.59 25.79 -0.53
CA ARG A 179 -16.70 27.24 -0.75
C ARG A 179 -15.30 27.83 -0.92
N GLY A 180 -15.20 29.08 -1.40
CA GLY A 180 -13.92 29.78 -1.51
C GLY A 180 -13.22 30.06 -0.17
N ASP A 181 -13.97 30.02 0.94
CA ASP A 181 -13.50 30.24 2.31
C ASP A 181 -13.23 28.94 3.11
N GLY A 182 -13.40 27.77 2.50
CA GLY A 182 -13.20 26.45 3.12
C GLY A 182 -14.34 25.48 2.84
N VAL A 183 -14.45 24.41 3.64
CA VAL A 183 -15.58 23.45 3.53
C VAL A 183 -16.64 23.77 4.58
N PHE A 184 -17.86 24.06 4.14
CA PHE A 184 -18.99 24.35 5.01
C PHE A 184 -19.83 23.09 5.26
N VAL A 185 -19.96 22.71 6.53
CA VAL A 185 -20.72 21.58 7.04
C VAL A 185 -22.06 22.11 7.59
N PRO A 186 -23.19 21.92 6.87
CA PRO A 186 -24.50 22.48 7.22
C PRO A 186 -25.20 21.68 8.31
N LEU A 187 -24.56 21.52 9.48
CA LEU A 187 -25.06 20.72 10.59
C LEU A 187 -25.12 21.54 11.88
N ARG A 188 -26.33 21.78 12.40
CA ARG A 188 -26.59 22.47 13.67
C ARG A 188 -26.31 21.56 14.88
N LEU A 189 -25.06 21.12 15.04
CA LEU A 189 -24.63 20.20 16.12
C LEU A 189 -24.40 20.94 17.44
N THR A 190 -25.09 20.49 18.50
CA THR A 190 -24.87 21.02 19.86
C THR A 190 -23.58 20.46 20.47
N HIS A 191 -23.00 21.17 21.45
CA HIS A 191 -21.80 20.69 22.16
C HIS A 191 -22.03 19.36 22.91
N SER A 192 -23.29 19.01 23.23
CA SER A 192 -23.63 17.69 23.81
C SER A 192 -23.53 16.59 22.76
N VAL A 193 -24.10 16.80 21.57
CA VAL A 193 -24.02 15.85 20.44
C VAL A 193 -22.57 15.67 19.99
N LEU A 194 -21.80 16.76 19.89
CA LEU A 194 -20.36 16.69 19.60
C LEU A 194 -19.60 15.88 20.67
N ALA A 195 -19.96 16.01 21.96
CA ALA A 195 -19.34 15.24 23.04
C ALA A 195 -19.67 13.74 22.99
N GLU A 196 -20.88 13.37 22.58
CA GLU A 196 -21.27 11.98 22.35
C GLU A 196 -20.66 11.39 21.07
N LEU A 197 -20.46 12.21 20.02
CA LEU A 197 -19.73 11.82 18.81
C LEU A 197 -18.25 11.52 19.10
N VAL A 198 -17.56 12.41 19.84
CA VAL A 198 -16.11 12.24 20.12
C VAL A 198 -15.80 11.55 21.46
N ALA A 199 -16.79 10.95 22.12
CA ALA A 199 -16.66 10.31 23.45
C ALA A 199 -15.88 11.17 24.47
N ALA A 200 -16.42 12.35 24.77
CA ALA A 200 -15.88 13.34 25.71
C ALA A 200 -16.96 13.86 26.65
N ARG A 201 -16.59 14.72 27.62
CA ARG A 201 -17.55 15.49 28.41
C ARG A 201 -17.80 16.85 27.73
N ARG A 202 -19.05 17.35 27.75
CA ARG A 202 -19.44 18.64 27.16
C ARG A 202 -18.51 19.82 27.53
N PRO A 203 -18.05 20.01 28.78
CA PRO A 203 -17.12 21.09 29.11
C PRO A 203 -15.80 20.98 28.35
N THR A 204 -15.23 19.77 28.27
CA THR A 204 -13.98 19.51 27.53
C THR A 204 -14.13 19.80 26.03
N VAL A 205 -15.30 19.48 25.46
CA VAL A 205 -15.63 19.86 24.07
C VAL A 205 -15.72 21.36 23.91
N THR A 206 -16.42 22.08 24.79
CA THR A 206 -16.48 23.56 24.75
C THR A 206 -15.08 24.17 24.75
N SER A 207 -14.21 23.77 25.70
CA SER A 207 -12.83 24.29 25.77
C SER A 207 -11.99 23.95 24.53
N ALA A 208 -12.15 22.75 23.95
CA ALA A 208 -11.45 22.33 22.74
C ALA A 208 -11.96 23.07 21.50
N LEU A 209 -13.28 23.28 21.35
CA LEU A 209 -13.86 24.11 20.29
C LEU A 209 -13.34 25.56 20.37
N SER A 210 -13.28 26.14 21.57
CA SER A 210 -12.67 27.47 21.79
C SER A 210 -11.15 27.51 21.56
N ALA A 211 -10.46 26.37 21.53
CA ALA A 211 -9.06 26.30 21.12
C ALA A 211 -8.93 26.23 19.59
N LEU A 212 -9.68 25.32 18.95
CA LEU A 212 -9.70 25.16 17.49
C LEU A 212 -10.17 26.44 16.76
N ALA A 213 -11.15 27.16 17.33
CA ALA A 213 -11.63 28.43 16.79
C ALA A 213 -10.60 29.56 16.90
N ARG A 214 -9.88 29.67 18.04
CA ARG A 214 -8.76 30.61 18.18
C ARG A 214 -7.56 30.28 17.29
N ALA A 215 -7.39 28.99 16.94
CA ALA A 215 -6.40 28.53 15.97
C ALA A 215 -6.85 28.71 14.51
N GLY A 216 -8.06 29.23 14.24
CA GLY A 216 -8.61 29.39 12.90
C GLY A 216 -8.98 28.09 12.18
N GLN A 217 -9.01 26.96 12.89
CA GLN A 217 -9.19 25.62 12.30
C GLN A 217 -10.66 25.21 12.14
N ILE A 218 -11.57 25.87 12.87
CA ILE A 218 -13.03 25.78 12.70
C ILE A 218 -13.65 27.16 12.95
N ARG A 219 -14.80 27.43 12.33
CA ARG A 219 -15.62 28.62 12.61
C ARG A 219 -17.09 28.21 12.67
N ALA A 220 -17.75 28.52 13.80
CA ALA A 220 -19.20 28.38 13.90
C ALA A 220 -19.91 29.46 13.06
N LEU A 221 -21.01 29.07 12.43
CA LEU A 221 -21.95 29.91 11.68
C LEU A 221 -23.38 29.53 12.11
N GLU A 222 -24.37 30.37 11.80
CA GLU A 222 -25.76 30.16 12.25
C GLU A 222 -26.37 28.83 11.72
N ASP A 223 -25.98 28.43 10.52
CA ASP A 223 -26.44 27.21 9.84
C ASP A 223 -25.44 26.04 9.87
N GLY A 224 -24.33 26.14 10.61
CA GLY A 224 -23.37 25.05 10.71
C GLY A 224 -21.93 25.48 11.01
N TRP A 225 -20.97 24.79 10.39
CA TRP A 225 -19.54 24.93 10.70
C TRP A 225 -18.73 25.10 9.42
N LEU A 226 -17.88 26.12 9.35
CA LEU A 226 -16.87 26.27 8.30
C LEU A 226 -15.53 25.69 8.78
N LEU A 227 -14.87 24.92 7.92
CA LEU A 227 -13.50 24.43 8.10
C LEU A 227 -12.57 25.10 7.07
N PRO A 228 -11.75 26.07 7.50
CA PRO A 228 -10.72 26.65 6.65
C PRO A 228 -9.58 25.65 6.37
N GLY A 229 -9.09 25.63 5.13
CA GLY A 229 -7.93 24.83 4.72
C GLY A 229 -8.25 23.45 4.16
N ASP A 230 -7.25 22.57 4.21
CA ASP A 230 -7.19 21.25 3.56
C ASP A 230 -7.26 20.12 4.63
N PRO A 231 -8.08 19.06 4.44
CA PRO A 231 -8.11 17.90 5.34
C PRO A 231 -6.74 17.24 5.56
N ALA A 232 -5.80 17.33 4.61
CA ALA A 232 -4.47 16.74 4.73
C ALA A 232 -3.61 17.33 5.87
N GLY A 233 -3.98 18.50 6.42
CA GLY A 233 -3.29 19.11 7.57
C GLY A 233 -3.65 18.51 8.95
N VAL A 234 -4.73 17.74 9.04
CA VAL A 234 -5.31 17.29 10.32
C VAL A 234 -4.39 16.27 11.01
N GLY A 235 -4.14 16.47 12.31
CA GLY A 235 -3.34 15.55 13.12
C GLY A 235 -1.83 15.58 12.88
N ARG A 236 -1.31 16.32 11.88
CA ARG A 236 0.14 16.37 11.54
C ARG A 236 0.99 17.14 12.58
N ARG A 237 1.20 16.56 13.77
CA ARG A 237 2.33 16.89 14.66
C ARG A 237 3.32 15.74 14.72
N ARG A 238 4.31 15.77 13.81
CA ARG A 238 5.62 15.08 13.88
C ARG A 238 5.64 13.65 14.46
N GLU A 239 4.84 12.74 13.91
CA GLU A 239 5.16 11.30 13.93
C GLU A 239 4.42 10.57 12.77
N PRO A 240 5.08 9.69 12.01
CA PRO A 240 4.49 9.10 10.80
C PRO A 240 3.73 7.80 11.12
N VAL A 241 2.43 7.92 11.44
CA VAL A 241 1.50 6.78 11.47
C VAL A 241 0.70 6.73 10.17
N VAL A 242 0.91 5.68 9.38
CA VAL A 242 0.39 5.55 8.01
C VAL A 242 -1.07 5.08 8.00
N PHE A 243 -1.96 5.86 7.39
CA PHE A 243 -3.34 5.47 7.09
C PHE A 243 -3.44 4.94 5.64
N ALA A 244 -3.49 3.61 5.51
CA ALA A 244 -3.66 2.92 4.22
C ALA A 244 -5.14 2.85 3.76
N VAL A 245 -5.45 1.98 2.78
CA VAL A 245 -6.80 1.63 2.25
C VAL A 245 -7.44 2.63 1.26
N HIS A 246 -6.97 3.88 1.14
CA HIS A 246 -7.25 4.74 -0.03
C HIS A 246 -5.99 5.21 -0.76
N HIS A 247 -4.83 5.17 -0.10
CA HIS A 247 -3.52 5.54 -0.67
C HIS A 247 -2.99 4.47 -1.66
N GLU A 248 -3.28 3.21 -1.40
CA GLU A 248 -2.69 1.99 -1.99
C GLU A 248 -2.61 1.94 -3.53
N ARG A 249 -3.60 2.51 -4.25
CA ARG A 249 -3.59 2.57 -5.73
C ARG A 249 -2.76 3.75 -6.26
N ARG A 250 -2.94 4.95 -5.68
CA ARG A 250 -2.15 6.15 -6.01
C ARG A 250 -0.68 5.98 -5.67
N ASP A 251 -0.37 5.28 -4.57
CA ASP A 251 1.00 4.95 -4.19
C ASP A 251 1.66 4.03 -5.21
N SER A 252 0.94 2.99 -5.68
CA SER A 252 1.46 2.09 -6.72
C SER A 252 1.78 2.85 -8.03
N GLU A 253 0.94 3.81 -8.41
CA GLU A 253 1.14 4.67 -9.58
C GLU A 253 2.28 5.68 -9.36
N ALA A 254 2.41 6.26 -8.17
CA ALA A 254 3.51 7.16 -7.79
C ALA A 254 4.86 6.44 -7.71
N ASP A 255 4.90 5.22 -7.18
CA ASP A 255 6.04 4.30 -7.18
C ASP A 255 6.51 4.01 -8.61
N LEU A 256 5.56 3.75 -9.51
CA LEU A 256 5.84 3.44 -10.92
C LEU A 256 6.39 4.67 -11.68
N VAL A 257 5.84 5.87 -11.44
CA VAL A 257 6.36 7.12 -12.04
C VAL A 257 7.72 7.50 -11.45
N ALA A 258 7.92 7.36 -10.13
CA ALA A 258 9.22 7.56 -9.51
C ALA A 258 10.27 6.56 -10.05
N ALA A 259 9.87 5.31 -10.28
CA ALA A 259 10.72 4.27 -10.88
C ALA A 259 11.23 4.65 -12.29
N VAL A 260 10.40 5.30 -13.12
CA VAL A 260 10.82 5.83 -14.43
C VAL A 260 11.92 6.89 -14.27
N VAL A 261 11.89 7.70 -13.21
CA VAL A 261 12.91 8.73 -12.95
C VAL A 261 14.18 8.15 -12.32
N MET A 262 14.08 7.25 -11.33
CA MET A 262 15.27 6.75 -10.61
C MET A 262 16.07 5.67 -11.37
N ARG A 263 15.41 4.78 -12.12
CA ARG A 263 16.10 3.63 -12.75
C ARG A 263 17.15 4.03 -13.79
N PRO A 264 16.96 5.07 -14.64
CA PRO A 264 17.99 5.54 -15.57
C PRO A 264 19.33 5.89 -14.92
N PHE A 265 19.32 6.50 -13.72
CA PHE A 265 20.56 6.87 -13.01
C PHE A 265 21.38 5.64 -12.62
N GLY A 266 20.75 4.64 -12.00
CA GLY A 266 21.43 3.41 -11.62
C GLY A 266 21.82 2.54 -12.82
N ALA A 267 20.99 2.52 -13.87
CA ALA A 267 21.32 1.85 -15.13
C ALA A 267 22.56 2.49 -15.79
N ALA A 268 22.66 3.82 -15.80
CA ALA A 268 23.82 4.54 -16.31
C ALA A 268 25.12 4.21 -15.54
N VAL A 269 25.07 4.03 -14.22
CA VAL A 269 26.20 3.56 -13.41
C VAL A 269 26.62 2.14 -13.83
N HIS A 270 25.67 1.20 -13.92
CA HIS A 270 25.98 -0.17 -14.30
C HIS A 270 26.47 -0.33 -15.74
N LEU A 271 25.95 0.49 -16.67
CA LEU A 271 26.41 0.60 -18.06
C LEU A 271 27.86 1.10 -18.13
N ARG A 272 28.18 2.21 -17.44
CA ARG A 272 29.55 2.74 -17.35
C ARG A 272 30.52 1.75 -16.70
N ALA A 273 30.06 0.95 -15.74
CA ALA A 273 30.84 -0.11 -15.10
C ALA A 273 31.01 -1.38 -15.95
N GLY A 274 30.49 -1.43 -17.20
CA GLY A 274 30.60 -2.61 -18.07
C GLY A 274 29.83 -3.84 -17.59
N THR A 275 28.90 -3.69 -16.64
CA THR A 275 28.21 -4.82 -15.98
C THR A 275 26.92 -5.26 -16.67
N VAL A 276 26.50 -4.62 -17.75
CA VAL A 276 25.18 -4.86 -18.38
C VAL A 276 25.27 -5.80 -19.58
N ASN A 277 24.50 -6.89 -19.58
CA ASN A 277 24.38 -7.74 -20.76
C ASN A 277 23.34 -7.16 -21.74
N LEU A 278 23.77 -6.23 -22.59
CA LEU A 278 22.93 -5.58 -23.60
C LEU A 278 22.24 -6.57 -24.56
N LYS A 279 22.82 -7.75 -24.80
CA LYS A 279 22.22 -8.77 -25.66
C LYS A 279 20.98 -9.40 -24.99
N LEU A 280 21.04 -9.65 -23.68
CA LEU A 280 19.86 -10.07 -22.90
C LEU A 280 18.82 -8.94 -22.83
N VAL A 281 19.23 -7.71 -22.49
CA VAL A 281 18.32 -6.54 -22.43
C VAL A 281 17.49 -6.42 -23.71
N ARG A 282 18.11 -6.50 -24.89
CA ARG A 282 17.40 -6.38 -26.18
C ARG A 282 16.33 -7.47 -26.37
N TRP A 283 16.60 -8.73 -26.02
CA TRP A 283 15.62 -9.81 -26.11
C TRP A 283 14.50 -9.68 -25.07
N MET A 284 14.80 -9.24 -23.86
CA MET A 284 13.80 -9.08 -22.81
C MET A 284 12.86 -7.91 -23.10
N VAL A 285 13.41 -6.75 -23.49
CA VAL A 285 12.64 -5.54 -23.82
C VAL A 285 11.70 -5.77 -25.01
N LEU A 286 12.12 -6.55 -26.00
CA LEU A 286 11.28 -6.97 -27.13
C LEU A 286 10.01 -7.72 -26.69
N GLY A 287 10.11 -8.54 -25.64
CA GLY A 287 8.94 -9.19 -25.04
C GLY A 287 8.20 -8.30 -24.05
N SER A 288 8.91 -7.58 -23.19
CA SER A 288 8.35 -6.96 -21.99
C SER A 288 7.62 -5.64 -22.25
N VAL A 289 8.04 -4.84 -23.23
CA VAL A 289 7.39 -3.55 -23.54
C VAL A 289 5.98 -3.75 -24.14
N PRO A 290 5.77 -4.57 -25.18
CA PRO A 290 4.42 -4.86 -25.68
C PRO A 290 3.55 -5.55 -24.61
N ALA A 291 4.15 -6.46 -23.84
CA ALA A 291 3.49 -7.19 -22.78
C ALA A 291 3.04 -6.31 -21.60
N ALA A 292 3.77 -5.24 -21.27
CA ALA A 292 3.37 -4.30 -20.22
C ALA A 292 2.15 -3.46 -20.62
N PHE A 293 2.10 -2.99 -21.87
CA PHE A 293 0.89 -2.35 -22.41
C PHE A 293 -0.29 -3.33 -22.45
N ALA A 294 -0.06 -4.58 -22.87
CA ALA A 294 -1.10 -5.61 -22.86
C ALA A 294 -1.59 -5.94 -21.44
N GLY A 295 -0.71 -5.99 -20.44
CA GLY A 295 -1.06 -6.20 -19.03
C GLY A 295 -1.88 -5.06 -18.44
N ALA A 296 -1.49 -3.80 -18.70
CA ALA A 296 -2.25 -2.63 -18.26
C ALA A 296 -3.64 -2.56 -18.91
N TYR A 297 -3.73 -2.90 -20.21
CA TYR A 297 -5.00 -2.99 -20.92
C TYR A 297 -5.88 -4.15 -20.43
N LEU A 298 -5.29 -5.31 -20.11
CA LEU A 298 -6.00 -6.45 -19.53
C LEU A 298 -6.56 -6.11 -18.13
N LEU A 299 -5.81 -5.38 -17.31
CA LEU A 299 -6.29 -4.88 -16.01
C LEU A 299 -7.51 -3.95 -16.16
N HIS A 300 -7.51 -3.08 -17.19
CA HIS A 300 -8.65 -2.23 -17.52
C HIS A 300 -9.90 -3.05 -17.89
N LEU A 301 -9.74 -4.12 -18.68
CA LEU A 301 -10.82 -5.03 -19.06
C LEU A 301 -11.34 -5.89 -17.89
N MET A 302 -10.50 -6.24 -16.91
CA MET A 302 -10.82 -7.23 -15.86
C MET A 302 -11.56 -6.70 -14.61
N GLY A 303 -11.89 -5.41 -14.55
CA GLY A 303 -12.98 -4.90 -13.69
C GLY A 303 -12.91 -5.22 -12.18
N HIS A 304 -11.90 -4.73 -11.46
CA HIS A 304 -11.91 -4.61 -9.98
C HIS A 304 -12.08 -5.91 -9.15
N ALA A 305 -11.80 -7.09 -9.69
CA ALA A 305 -11.82 -8.35 -8.96
C ALA A 305 -10.69 -8.44 -7.88
N LYS A 306 -10.93 -7.92 -6.67
CA LYS A 306 -9.94 -7.89 -5.57
C LYS A 306 -9.28 -9.24 -5.25
N SER A 307 -10.01 -10.34 -5.41
CA SER A 307 -9.48 -11.71 -5.18
C SER A 307 -8.38 -12.09 -6.19
N ALA A 308 -8.39 -11.55 -7.40
CA ALA A 308 -7.36 -11.82 -8.39
C ALA A 308 -6.02 -11.19 -8.00
N GLN A 309 -6.05 -9.94 -7.53
CA GLN A 309 -4.86 -9.21 -7.06
C GLN A 309 -4.15 -9.96 -5.93
N HIS A 310 -4.89 -10.40 -4.90
CA HIS A 310 -4.30 -11.12 -3.77
C HIS A 310 -3.67 -12.46 -4.19
N ASN A 311 -4.30 -13.19 -5.12
CA ASN A 311 -3.75 -14.43 -5.66
C ASN A 311 -2.44 -14.18 -6.45
N ILE A 312 -2.36 -13.07 -7.19
CA ILE A 312 -1.14 -12.66 -7.91
C ILE A 312 -0.03 -12.29 -6.91
N GLU A 313 -0.34 -11.54 -5.85
CA GLU A 313 0.62 -11.17 -4.80
C GLU A 313 1.18 -12.38 -4.04
N VAL A 314 0.33 -13.35 -3.66
CA VAL A 314 0.77 -14.58 -2.99
C VAL A 314 1.62 -15.45 -3.93
N ALA A 315 1.23 -15.58 -5.20
CA ALA A 315 2.01 -16.30 -6.21
C ALA A 315 3.38 -15.63 -6.49
N LEU A 316 3.40 -14.30 -6.54
CA LEU A 316 4.61 -13.48 -6.66
C LEU A 316 5.53 -13.70 -5.45
N GLY A 317 4.98 -13.63 -4.24
CA GLY A 317 5.72 -13.88 -2.99
C GLY A 317 6.33 -15.28 -2.94
N ALA A 318 5.57 -16.30 -3.33
CA ALA A 318 6.06 -17.67 -3.46
C ALA A 318 7.22 -17.78 -4.47
N ALA A 319 7.08 -17.21 -5.67
CA ALA A 319 8.14 -17.20 -6.69
C ALA A 319 9.43 -16.52 -6.19
N LEU A 320 9.31 -15.39 -5.50
CA LEU A 320 10.45 -14.68 -4.87
C LEU A 320 11.13 -15.53 -3.79
N LEU A 321 10.36 -16.24 -2.95
CA LEU A 321 10.91 -17.12 -1.92
C LEU A 321 11.66 -18.32 -2.52
N VAL A 322 11.15 -18.96 -3.58
CA VAL A 322 11.87 -20.03 -4.28
C VAL A 322 13.14 -19.49 -4.96
N GLY A 323 13.08 -18.28 -5.54
CA GLY A 323 14.25 -17.59 -6.11
C GLY A 323 15.34 -17.31 -5.07
N ALA A 324 14.97 -16.81 -3.89
CA ALA A 324 15.88 -16.58 -2.77
C ALA A 324 16.48 -17.90 -2.25
N ALA A 325 15.66 -18.95 -2.10
CA ALA A 325 16.10 -20.28 -1.69
C ALA A 325 17.09 -20.89 -2.70
N ALA A 326 16.83 -20.78 -4.01
CA ALA A 326 17.74 -21.22 -5.06
C ALA A 326 19.06 -20.45 -5.04
N MET A 327 19.03 -19.12 -4.85
CA MET A 327 20.25 -18.30 -4.74
C MET A 327 21.08 -18.68 -3.49
N ALA A 328 20.42 -18.93 -2.35
CA ALA A 328 21.06 -19.32 -1.09
C ALA A 328 21.64 -20.75 -1.14
N LEU A 329 20.89 -21.72 -1.68
CA LEU A 329 21.35 -23.10 -1.90
C LEU A 329 22.59 -23.11 -2.79
N ARG A 330 22.54 -22.39 -3.92
CA ARG A 330 23.68 -22.27 -4.83
C ARG A 330 24.90 -21.61 -4.16
N TYR A 331 24.70 -20.54 -3.37
CA TYR A 331 25.78 -19.90 -2.61
C TYR A 331 26.42 -20.83 -1.56
N GLY A 332 25.67 -21.81 -1.04
CA GLY A 332 26.20 -22.90 -0.21
C GLY A 332 26.97 -23.97 -1.00
N LEU A 333 26.51 -24.32 -2.20
CA LEU A 333 27.15 -25.31 -3.08
C LEU A 333 28.45 -24.78 -3.72
N ASP A 334 28.40 -23.59 -4.33
CA ASP A 334 29.55 -22.93 -4.96
C ASP A 334 30.69 -22.72 -3.95
N ARG A 335 30.38 -22.55 -2.65
CA ARG A 335 31.37 -22.50 -1.55
C ARG A 335 31.95 -23.84 -1.12
N ARG A 336 31.20 -24.95 -1.26
CA ARG A 336 31.70 -26.29 -0.90
C ARG A 336 32.61 -26.88 -1.97
N GLY A 337 32.36 -26.56 -3.24
CA GLY A 337 33.14 -27.08 -4.37
C GLY A 337 34.50 -26.41 -4.60
N GLY A 338 34.89 -25.41 -3.80
CA GLY A 338 36.15 -24.64 -3.95
C GLY A 338 36.29 -23.84 -5.26
N ASN A 339 35.32 -23.96 -6.18
CA ASN A 339 35.48 -23.62 -7.58
C ASN A 339 35.17 -22.15 -7.82
N GLY A 340 36.18 -21.29 -7.71
CA GLY A 340 36.14 -19.85 -7.94
C GLY A 340 35.89 -19.46 -9.40
N ARG A 341 34.81 -19.94 -10.00
CA ARG A 341 34.36 -19.61 -11.37
C ARG A 341 33.81 -18.18 -11.44
N ASN A 342 34.72 -17.22 -11.36
CA ASN A 342 34.53 -15.87 -11.86
C ASN A 342 34.32 -15.93 -13.39
N ALA A 343 33.10 -16.22 -13.82
CA ALA A 343 32.68 -16.16 -15.22
C ALA A 343 32.54 -14.69 -15.67
N ILE A 344 33.66 -13.97 -15.66
CA ILE A 344 33.79 -12.64 -16.22
C ILE A 344 33.97 -12.80 -17.73
N VAL A 345 33.06 -12.18 -18.49
CA VAL A 345 33.10 -11.96 -19.95
C VAL A 345 32.76 -13.17 -20.84
N HIS A 346 31.81 -12.91 -21.75
CA HIS A 346 31.48 -13.58 -23.02
C HIS A 346 31.64 -15.10 -23.18
N ASP A 347 30.72 -15.91 -22.61
CA ASP A 347 29.83 -16.71 -23.48
C ASP A 347 28.55 -17.20 -22.77
N LEU A 348 27.55 -16.32 -22.66
CA LEU A 348 26.17 -16.77 -22.47
C LEU A 348 25.55 -16.99 -23.85
N ILE A 349 25.50 -18.25 -24.29
CA ILE A 349 24.73 -18.66 -25.48
C ILE A 349 23.30 -18.14 -25.30
N PRO A 350 22.85 -17.15 -26.08
CA PRO A 350 21.54 -16.57 -25.88
C PRO A 350 20.50 -17.61 -26.27
N ARG A 351 19.55 -17.87 -25.38
CA ARG A 351 18.32 -18.59 -25.72
C ARG A 351 17.25 -17.53 -25.99
N PRO A 352 17.10 -17.00 -27.21
CA PRO A 352 16.27 -15.82 -27.47
C PRO A 352 14.81 -16.09 -27.09
N LEU A 353 14.26 -17.24 -27.49
CA LEU A 353 12.87 -17.63 -27.22
C LEU A 353 12.48 -17.57 -25.72
N PRO A 354 13.15 -18.29 -24.78
CA PRO A 354 12.80 -18.19 -23.37
C PRO A 354 13.20 -16.83 -22.74
N THR A 355 14.16 -16.10 -23.32
CA THR A 355 14.51 -14.73 -22.85
C THR A 355 13.38 -13.75 -23.18
N VAL A 356 12.81 -13.84 -24.39
CA VAL A 356 11.61 -13.10 -24.80
C VAL A 356 10.40 -13.55 -23.99
N ALA A 357 10.22 -14.86 -23.75
CA ALA A 357 9.09 -15.38 -22.97
C ALA A 357 9.10 -14.89 -21.51
N ILE A 358 10.27 -14.79 -20.88
CA ILE A 358 10.42 -14.13 -19.56
C ILE A 358 10.13 -12.64 -19.64
N GLY A 359 10.58 -11.96 -20.71
CA GLY A 359 10.19 -10.58 -21.00
C GLY A 359 8.67 -10.42 -21.03
N VAL A 360 7.96 -11.27 -21.78
CA VAL A 360 6.49 -11.25 -21.90
C VAL A 360 5.81 -11.54 -20.56
N LEU A 361 6.23 -12.60 -19.85
CA LEU A 361 5.65 -12.98 -18.55
C LEU A 361 5.83 -11.86 -17.51
N GLY A 362 7.05 -11.35 -17.37
CA GLY A 362 7.33 -10.23 -16.48
C GLY A 362 6.62 -8.94 -16.90
N GLY A 363 6.50 -8.68 -18.20
CA GLY A 363 5.76 -7.54 -18.75
C GLY A 363 4.27 -7.58 -18.39
N ILE A 364 3.59 -8.70 -18.66
CA ILE A 364 2.16 -8.88 -18.33
C ILE A 364 1.94 -8.71 -16.82
N ILE A 365 2.75 -9.38 -15.98
CA ILE A 365 2.61 -9.28 -14.52
C ILE A 365 2.78 -7.82 -14.07
N VAL A 366 3.86 -7.15 -14.48
CA VAL A 366 4.14 -5.76 -14.07
C VAL A 366 3.08 -4.78 -14.56
N GLY A 367 2.57 -4.95 -15.79
CA GLY A 367 1.49 -4.13 -16.33
C GLY A 367 0.17 -4.31 -15.58
N MET A 368 -0.10 -5.49 -15.02
CA MET A 368 -1.30 -5.75 -14.20
C MET A 368 -1.11 -5.34 -12.73
N THR A 369 0.07 -5.54 -12.13
CA THR A 369 0.25 -5.34 -10.69
C THR A 369 0.51 -3.89 -10.29
N SER A 370 1.07 -3.06 -11.19
CA SER A 370 1.59 -1.71 -10.93
C SER A 370 2.78 -1.65 -9.95
N VAL A 371 2.78 -2.48 -8.90
CA VAL A 371 3.89 -2.61 -7.94
C VAL A 371 5.20 -3.02 -8.64
N GLY A 372 6.30 -2.36 -8.28
CA GLY A 372 7.53 -2.27 -9.07
C GLY A 372 8.24 -3.59 -9.42
N SER A 373 8.53 -3.77 -10.71
CA SER A 373 9.09 -4.97 -11.38
C SER A 373 10.38 -5.61 -10.84
N GLY A 374 11.15 -4.94 -9.98
CA GLY A 374 12.59 -5.22 -9.83
C GLY A 374 12.94 -6.58 -9.22
N SER A 375 12.18 -7.07 -8.24
CA SER A 375 12.50 -8.33 -7.56
C SER A 375 12.14 -9.57 -8.40
N LEU A 376 10.98 -9.54 -9.08
CA LEU A 376 10.51 -10.65 -9.92
C LEU A 376 11.47 -10.92 -11.08
N MET A 377 11.86 -9.86 -11.79
CA MET A 377 12.59 -10.01 -13.03
C MET A 377 14.04 -10.49 -12.79
N ILE A 378 14.64 -10.08 -11.66
CA ILE A 378 15.89 -10.68 -11.13
C ILE A 378 15.74 -12.18 -10.88
N VAL A 379 14.62 -12.63 -10.30
CA VAL A 379 14.37 -14.06 -10.04
C VAL A 379 14.14 -14.86 -11.32
N LEU A 380 13.37 -14.34 -12.27
CA LEU A 380 13.18 -14.98 -13.58
C LEU A 380 14.52 -15.10 -14.34
N LEU A 381 15.36 -14.06 -14.34
CA LEU A 381 16.71 -14.11 -14.89
C LEU A 381 17.61 -15.14 -14.18
N LEU A 382 17.50 -15.28 -12.85
CA LEU A 382 18.25 -16.28 -12.10
C LEU A 382 17.85 -17.72 -12.49
N PHE A 383 16.57 -17.97 -12.77
CA PHE A 383 16.11 -19.29 -13.23
C PHE A 383 16.58 -19.63 -14.64
N LEU A 384 16.57 -18.69 -15.59
CA LEU A 384 16.98 -18.94 -16.97
C LEU A 384 18.51 -18.92 -17.16
N TYR A 385 19.20 -18.01 -16.48
CA TYR A 385 20.65 -17.82 -16.56
C TYR A 385 21.32 -17.95 -15.18
N PRO A 386 21.23 -19.11 -14.50
CA PRO A 386 21.72 -19.28 -13.12
C PRO A 386 23.23 -19.07 -12.96
N THR A 387 23.99 -19.09 -14.05
CA THR A 387 25.43 -18.83 -14.14
C THR A 387 25.82 -17.35 -14.17
N ILE A 388 24.87 -16.42 -14.27
CA ILE A 388 25.16 -14.98 -14.33
C ILE A 388 25.74 -14.46 -13.00
N GLY A 389 26.75 -13.57 -13.09
CA GLY A 389 27.32 -12.89 -11.94
C GLY A 389 26.29 -11.96 -11.27
N ALA A 390 26.36 -11.77 -9.95
CA ALA A 390 25.38 -10.98 -9.21
C ALA A 390 25.39 -9.50 -9.66
N LYS A 391 26.55 -8.94 -9.95
CA LYS A 391 26.68 -7.60 -10.56
C LYS A 391 26.02 -7.51 -11.93
N GLN A 392 26.17 -8.55 -12.76
CA GLN A 392 25.59 -8.59 -14.09
C GLN A 392 24.08 -8.80 -14.05
N LEU A 393 23.57 -9.56 -13.08
CA LEU A 393 22.15 -9.73 -12.82
C LEU A 393 21.48 -8.39 -12.51
N VAL A 394 22.02 -7.63 -11.54
CA VAL A 394 21.50 -6.31 -11.16
C VAL A 394 21.62 -5.31 -12.31
N GLY A 395 22.78 -5.22 -12.96
CA GLY A 395 22.98 -4.27 -14.07
C GLY A 395 22.08 -4.56 -15.28
N THR A 396 21.91 -5.83 -15.63
CA THR A 396 21.03 -6.25 -16.73
C THR A 396 19.57 -5.97 -16.40
N ASP A 397 19.11 -6.32 -15.19
CA ASP A 397 17.75 -6.04 -14.74
C ASP A 397 17.44 -4.54 -14.73
N LEU A 398 18.28 -3.75 -14.07
CA LEU A 398 18.09 -2.32 -13.91
C LEU A 398 18.03 -1.58 -15.25
N THR A 399 18.76 -2.08 -16.26
CA THR A 399 18.77 -1.51 -17.62
C THR A 399 17.53 -1.90 -18.44
N GLN A 400 17.09 -3.17 -18.43
CA GLN A 400 15.82 -3.53 -19.10
C GLN A 400 14.61 -2.90 -18.42
N ALA A 401 14.70 -2.64 -17.11
CA ALA A 401 13.59 -2.14 -16.35
C ALA A 401 13.22 -0.70 -16.72
N VAL A 402 14.16 0.12 -17.23
CA VAL A 402 13.87 1.49 -17.69
C VAL A 402 12.78 1.53 -18.76
N PRO A 403 12.92 0.94 -19.96
CA PRO A 403 11.87 0.95 -20.98
C PRO A 403 10.63 0.15 -20.55
N LEU A 404 10.77 -0.90 -19.75
CA LEU A 404 9.64 -1.65 -19.18
C LEU A 404 8.78 -0.77 -18.25
N THR A 405 9.38 -0.07 -17.29
CA THR A 405 8.63 0.84 -16.40
C THR A 405 8.09 2.04 -17.14
N LEU A 406 8.78 2.53 -18.19
CA LEU A 406 8.24 3.60 -19.03
C LEU A 406 6.98 3.15 -19.79
N ALA A 407 6.99 1.94 -20.35
CA ALA A 407 5.81 1.36 -21.02
C ALA A 407 4.64 1.15 -20.04
N ALA A 408 4.89 0.56 -18.87
CA ALA A 408 3.88 0.38 -17.83
C ALA A 408 3.34 1.73 -17.30
N ALA A 409 4.22 2.70 -17.05
CA ALA A 409 3.83 4.04 -16.59
C ALA A 409 3.00 4.79 -17.63
N LEU A 410 3.35 4.72 -18.91
CA LEU A 410 2.54 5.29 -20.00
C LEU A 410 1.18 4.60 -20.11
N GLY A 411 1.13 3.28 -19.93
CA GLY A 411 -0.10 2.51 -19.84
C GLY A 411 -1.01 2.96 -18.70
N ALA A 412 -0.46 3.24 -17.51
CA ALA A 412 -1.22 3.74 -16.35
C ALA A 412 -1.63 5.22 -16.51
N LEU A 413 -0.70 6.08 -16.95
CA LEU A 413 -0.91 7.52 -17.17
C LEU A 413 -2.07 7.82 -18.12
N ALA A 414 -2.30 6.95 -19.11
CA ALA A 414 -3.42 7.05 -20.05
C ALA A 414 -4.81 6.96 -19.38
N PHE A 415 -4.90 6.46 -18.13
CA PHE A 415 -6.16 6.25 -17.41
C PHE A 415 -6.37 7.13 -16.16
N GLY A 416 -5.35 7.89 -15.72
CA GLY A 416 -5.55 9.21 -15.09
C GLY A 416 -5.03 9.47 -13.66
N GLN A 417 -4.75 10.76 -13.39
CA GLN A 417 -4.51 11.40 -12.08
C GLN A 417 -3.34 10.94 -11.18
N VAL A 418 -2.10 11.08 -11.68
CA VAL A 418 -0.88 11.01 -10.85
C VAL A 418 -0.80 12.18 -9.85
N GLU A 419 -0.54 11.87 -8.59
CA GLU A 419 -0.37 12.86 -7.52
C GLU A 419 1.10 13.27 -7.36
N PHE A 420 1.47 14.38 -8.04
CA PHE A 420 2.86 14.85 -8.14
C PHE A 420 3.56 15.10 -6.80
N ALA A 421 2.82 15.42 -5.73
CA ALA A 421 3.39 15.69 -4.40
C ALA A 421 4.03 14.43 -3.76
N VAL A 422 3.37 13.27 -3.85
CA VAL A 422 3.90 11.99 -3.34
C VAL A 422 5.10 11.57 -4.20
N THR A 423 4.92 11.62 -5.52
CA THR A 423 5.92 11.27 -6.52
C THR A 423 7.22 12.07 -6.34
N GLY A 424 7.12 13.39 -6.12
CA GLY A 424 8.28 14.27 -5.90
C GLY A 424 9.06 13.93 -4.64
N SER A 425 8.37 13.66 -3.53
CA SER A 425 8.99 13.22 -2.26
C SER A 425 9.76 11.90 -2.46
N LEU A 426 9.15 10.94 -3.16
CA LEU A 426 9.75 9.63 -3.41
C LEU A 426 10.97 9.73 -4.34
N ILE A 427 10.94 10.59 -5.36
CA ILE A 427 12.10 10.85 -6.24
C ILE A 427 13.28 11.42 -5.44
N ILE A 428 13.04 12.39 -4.55
CA ILE A 428 14.08 13.03 -3.73
C ILE A 428 14.79 12.01 -2.83
N GLY A 429 14.06 11.07 -2.24
CA GLY A 429 14.66 9.99 -1.43
C GLY A 429 15.31 8.88 -2.26
N SER A 430 14.70 8.49 -3.38
CA SER A 430 15.10 7.29 -4.14
C SER A 430 16.26 7.52 -5.11
N VAL A 431 16.37 8.67 -5.76
CA VAL A 431 17.46 8.94 -6.72
C VAL A 431 18.85 8.87 -6.06
N PRO A 432 19.10 9.52 -4.90
CA PRO A 432 20.37 9.37 -4.18
C PRO A 432 20.61 7.92 -3.71
N ALA A 433 19.57 7.23 -3.22
CA ALA A 433 19.68 5.85 -2.75
C ALA A 433 20.03 4.86 -3.88
N VAL A 434 19.45 5.03 -5.07
CA VAL A 434 19.77 4.22 -6.26
C VAL A 434 21.17 4.52 -6.79
N LEU A 435 21.61 5.79 -6.77
CA LEU A 435 22.99 6.14 -7.12
C LEU A 435 24.01 5.49 -6.18
N VAL A 436 23.85 5.63 -4.86
CA VAL A 436 24.75 4.99 -3.88
C VAL A 436 24.68 3.46 -3.97
N GLY A 437 23.48 2.88 -4.10
CA GLY A 437 23.28 1.44 -4.19
C GLY A 437 23.88 0.81 -5.45
N SER A 438 23.76 1.47 -6.61
CA SER A 438 24.37 1.01 -7.87
C SER A 438 25.89 1.14 -7.86
N LEU A 439 26.44 2.24 -7.34
CA LEU A 439 27.90 2.41 -7.16
C LEU A 439 28.49 1.35 -6.22
N LEU A 440 27.79 1.04 -5.12
CA LEU A 440 28.19 -0.02 -4.19
C LEU A 440 28.10 -1.40 -4.86
N SER A 441 26.99 -1.68 -5.56
CA SER A 441 26.75 -2.95 -6.25
C SER A 441 27.75 -3.21 -7.39
N SER A 442 28.08 -2.21 -8.20
CA SER A 442 29.07 -2.35 -9.27
C SER A 442 30.49 -2.62 -8.74
N THR A 443 30.79 -2.11 -7.54
CA THR A 443 32.16 -2.15 -6.98
C THR A 443 32.41 -3.36 -6.08
N VAL A 444 31.55 -3.60 -5.07
CA VAL A 444 31.79 -4.62 -4.03
C VAL A 444 31.78 -6.06 -4.59
N PRO A 445 32.70 -6.97 -4.19
CA PRO A 445 32.74 -8.34 -4.71
C PRO A 445 31.45 -9.15 -4.48
N ASP A 446 31.11 -10.01 -5.45
CA ASP A 446 29.92 -10.89 -5.45
C ASP A 446 29.73 -11.72 -4.18
N ARG A 447 30.81 -12.04 -3.45
CA ARG A 447 30.79 -12.75 -2.17
C ARG A 447 29.98 -12.04 -1.07
N TYR A 448 29.75 -10.73 -1.21
CA TYR A 448 28.89 -9.92 -0.34
C TYR A 448 27.59 -9.47 -1.04
N ILE A 449 27.65 -9.14 -2.33
CA ILE A 449 26.49 -8.68 -3.09
C ILE A 449 25.44 -9.79 -3.27
N ARG A 450 25.84 -11.03 -3.58
CA ARG A 450 24.91 -12.16 -3.76
C ARG A 450 24.06 -12.47 -2.50
N PRO A 451 24.61 -12.63 -1.28
CA PRO A 451 23.78 -12.84 -0.10
C PRO A 451 22.94 -11.61 0.30
N ALA A 452 23.42 -10.39 0.05
CA ALA A 452 22.64 -9.18 0.31
C ALA A 452 21.38 -9.10 -0.58
N ILE A 453 21.52 -9.38 -1.88
CA ILE A 453 20.39 -9.49 -2.82
C ILE A 453 19.44 -10.61 -2.38
N ALA A 454 19.95 -11.80 -2.05
CA ALA A 454 19.13 -12.92 -1.59
C ALA A 454 18.31 -12.59 -0.33
N PHE A 455 18.90 -11.85 0.61
CA PHE A 455 18.22 -11.38 1.83
C PHE A 455 17.10 -10.38 1.53
N VAL A 456 17.33 -9.41 0.62
CA VAL A 456 16.30 -8.45 0.20
C VAL A 456 15.16 -9.15 -0.56
N ILE A 457 15.47 -10.06 -1.49
CA ILE A 457 14.45 -10.86 -2.21
C ILE A 457 13.64 -11.72 -1.24
N PHE A 458 14.28 -12.34 -0.25
CA PHE A 458 13.60 -13.09 0.81
C PHE A 458 12.67 -12.20 1.64
N ALA A 459 13.12 -11.01 2.05
CA ALA A 459 12.30 -10.03 2.77
C ALA A 459 11.07 -9.60 1.97
N SER A 460 11.25 -9.29 0.68
CA SER A 460 10.13 -8.96 -0.23
C SER A 460 9.17 -10.12 -0.39
N GLY A 461 9.67 -11.33 -0.70
CA GLY A 461 8.83 -12.52 -0.91
C GLY A 461 8.00 -12.86 0.32
N LEU A 462 8.61 -12.80 1.51
CA LEU A 462 7.93 -13.05 2.77
C LEU A 462 6.85 -11.99 3.08
N LYS A 463 7.07 -10.74 2.69
CA LYS A 463 6.05 -9.67 2.80
C LYS A 463 4.87 -9.90 1.85
N TYR A 464 5.11 -10.31 0.60
CA TYR A 464 4.07 -10.62 -0.39
C TYR A 464 3.23 -11.85 -0.04
N VAL A 465 3.79 -12.84 0.68
CA VAL A 465 3.03 -13.98 1.25
C VAL A 465 2.15 -13.55 2.45
N GLY A 466 2.14 -12.27 2.82
CA GLY A 466 1.22 -11.71 3.82
C GLY A 466 1.74 -11.71 5.26
N VAL A 467 3.04 -11.96 5.48
CA VAL A 467 3.61 -11.95 6.84
C VAL A 467 3.52 -10.55 7.46
N ALA A 468 2.98 -10.49 8.68
CA ALA A 468 2.82 -9.26 9.44
C ALA A 468 4.16 -8.53 9.66
N THR A 469 4.17 -7.20 9.58
CA THR A 469 5.40 -6.39 9.57
C THR A 469 6.27 -6.59 10.82
N THR A 470 5.65 -6.83 11.98
CA THR A 470 6.35 -7.18 13.24
C THR A 470 7.04 -8.54 13.16
N THR A 471 6.32 -9.57 12.70
CA THR A 471 6.84 -10.93 12.49
C THR A 471 7.96 -10.95 11.44
N LEU A 472 7.81 -10.19 10.36
CA LEU A 472 8.83 -10.00 9.33
C LEU A 472 10.11 -9.41 9.94
N GLY A 473 10.00 -8.36 10.76
CA GLY A 473 11.14 -7.76 11.47
C GLY A 473 11.90 -8.79 12.32
N TRP A 474 11.19 -9.58 13.14
CA TRP A 474 11.82 -10.63 13.94
C TRP A 474 12.51 -11.71 13.09
N ILE A 475 11.87 -12.18 12.01
CA ILE A 475 12.46 -13.18 11.11
C ILE A 475 13.74 -12.64 10.46
N LEU A 476 13.72 -11.39 9.98
CA LEU A 476 14.89 -10.75 9.36
C LEU A 476 16.04 -10.58 10.37
N CYS A 477 15.75 -10.17 11.62
CA CYS A 477 16.76 -10.12 12.69
C CYS A 477 17.35 -11.50 12.99
N VAL A 478 16.54 -12.56 13.09
CA VAL A 478 17.02 -13.93 13.32
C VAL A 478 17.88 -14.43 12.16
N VAL A 479 17.50 -14.16 10.91
CA VAL A 479 18.29 -14.53 9.72
C VAL A 479 19.63 -13.78 9.68
N LEU A 480 19.66 -12.48 10.01
CA LEU A 480 20.89 -11.71 10.10
C LEU A 480 21.81 -12.22 11.21
N LEU A 481 21.27 -12.49 12.41
CA LEU A 481 22.03 -13.04 13.54
C LEU A 481 22.59 -14.43 13.22
N ALA A 482 21.78 -15.33 12.64
CA ALA A 482 22.25 -16.64 12.21
C ALA A 482 23.36 -16.53 11.13
N GLY A 483 23.21 -15.62 10.18
CA GLY A 483 24.24 -15.31 9.17
C GLY A 483 25.54 -14.79 9.79
N ALA A 484 25.44 -13.88 10.77
CA ALA A 484 26.59 -13.33 11.49
C ALA A 484 27.30 -14.38 12.35
N THR A 485 26.57 -15.22 13.08
CA THR A 485 27.12 -16.34 13.87
C THR A 485 27.83 -17.36 12.97
N VAL A 486 27.21 -17.73 11.83
CA VAL A 486 27.81 -18.65 10.84
C VAL A 486 29.04 -18.04 10.17
N TRP A 487 29.11 -16.72 10.02
CA TRP A 487 30.31 -16.02 9.57
C TRP A 487 31.41 -16.03 10.65
N LEU A 488 31.08 -15.66 11.89
CA LEU A 488 32.02 -15.55 13.01
C LEU A 488 32.70 -16.90 13.33
N LEU A 489 31.91 -17.98 13.36
CA LEU A 489 32.39 -19.36 13.58
C LEU A 489 33.32 -19.87 12.46
N ARG A 490 33.18 -19.34 11.24
CA ARG A 490 34.00 -19.72 10.07
C ARG A 490 35.20 -18.81 9.86
N ALA A 491 35.10 -17.53 10.21
CA ALA A 491 36.18 -16.56 10.10
C ALA A 491 37.29 -16.77 11.13
N ARG A 492 36.95 -17.35 12.31
CA ARG A 492 37.88 -17.63 13.42
C ARG A 492 38.94 -16.52 13.65
N PRO A 493 38.55 -15.24 13.82
CA PRO A 493 39.52 -14.14 14.01
C PRO A 493 40.48 -14.39 15.18
N TRP A 494 40.02 -15.13 16.19
CA TRP A 494 40.75 -15.53 17.40
C TRP A 494 41.94 -16.49 17.18
N SER A 495 42.10 -17.13 16.02
CA SER A 495 43.16 -18.15 15.81
C SER A 495 44.47 -17.61 15.22
N LEU A 496 44.60 -16.30 14.99
CA LEU A 496 45.81 -15.69 14.40
C LEU A 496 46.97 -15.48 15.40
N GLU A 497 46.74 -15.63 16.71
CA GLU A 497 47.74 -15.35 17.75
C GLU A 497 48.72 -16.51 18.02
N ARG A 498 48.67 -17.62 17.25
CA ARG A 498 49.56 -18.78 17.45
C ARG A 498 50.83 -18.79 16.62
N ASP A 499 50.85 -18.15 15.45
CA ASP A 499 52.01 -18.14 14.55
C ASP A 499 52.95 -16.95 14.85
N ARG A 500 53.23 -16.72 16.13
CA ARG A 500 54.44 -15.98 16.51
C ARG A 500 55.61 -16.95 16.40
N PRO A 501 56.62 -16.74 15.53
CA PRO A 501 57.76 -17.64 15.45
C PRO A 501 58.47 -17.64 16.80
N SER A 502 58.65 -18.82 17.39
CA SER A 502 59.43 -19.02 18.60
C SER A 502 60.85 -18.50 18.36
N VAL A 503 61.33 -17.59 19.20
CA VAL A 503 62.72 -17.10 19.15
C VAL A 503 63.64 -18.21 19.65
N THR A 504 63.98 -19.13 18.76
CA THR A 504 64.95 -20.19 19.01
C THR A 504 66.30 -19.55 19.27
N SER A 505 66.80 -19.70 20.50
CA SER A 505 68.06 -19.12 20.95
C SER A 505 69.25 -19.76 20.22
N LEU A 506 69.76 -19.10 19.18
CA LEU A 506 71.02 -19.46 18.55
C LEU A 506 72.19 -18.90 19.37
N THR A 507 72.78 -19.75 20.19
CA THR A 507 74.07 -19.50 20.86
C THR A 507 75.19 -19.31 19.84
N PRO A 508 76.09 -18.31 20.01
CA PRO A 508 77.18 -18.07 19.07
C PRO A 508 78.33 -19.07 19.26
N SER A 509 78.37 -20.13 18.44
CA SER A 509 79.52 -21.04 18.37
C SER A 509 80.65 -20.44 17.53
N VAL A 510 81.70 -19.95 18.19
CA VAL A 510 82.89 -19.37 17.55
C VAL A 510 83.94 -20.45 17.25
N THR A 511 84.23 -20.73 15.97
CA THR A 511 85.56 -21.23 15.56
C THR A 511 85.91 -21.00 14.08
N SER A 512 87.11 -20.43 13.86
CA SER A 512 88.08 -20.68 12.77
C SER A 512 87.65 -20.92 11.31
N ARG A 513 88.06 -19.98 10.44
CA ARG A 513 88.61 -20.29 9.09
C ARG A 513 89.95 -21.06 9.21
N PRO A 514 90.36 -21.76 8.14
CA PRO A 514 91.62 -21.38 7.47
C PRO A 514 91.40 -21.02 5.98
N ALA A 515 92.47 -20.88 5.20
CA ALA A 515 92.47 -20.33 3.84
C ALA A 515 93.31 -21.16 2.83
N ASP A 516 93.26 -20.72 1.57
CA ASP A 516 94.14 -21.01 0.42
C ASP A 516 94.14 -22.43 -0.22
N VAL A 517 94.01 -22.47 -1.56
CA VAL A 517 95.09 -22.83 -2.52
C VAL A 517 94.62 -22.63 -3.99
N LEU A 518 95.14 -21.56 -4.60
CA LEU A 518 95.64 -21.31 -5.98
C LEU A 518 95.12 -22.04 -7.27
N THR A 519 95.07 -21.24 -8.36
CA THR A 519 95.31 -21.56 -9.81
C THR A 519 94.31 -22.49 -10.56
N GLU A 520 93.95 -22.35 -11.85
CA GLU A 520 94.25 -21.41 -12.98
C GLU A 520 93.04 -21.48 -14.01
N ASN A 521 92.95 -20.96 -15.26
CA ASN A 521 93.87 -20.32 -16.24
C ASN A 521 93.13 -19.50 -17.34
N ALA A 522 93.91 -18.76 -18.16
CA ALA A 522 93.71 -18.38 -19.58
C ALA A 522 92.57 -17.44 -20.05
N LYS A 523 92.74 -16.84 -21.25
CA LYS A 523 91.92 -15.77 -21.88
C LYS A 523 92.09 -15.78 -23.44
N PRO A 524 91.56 -14.81 -24.22
CA PRO A 524 90.46 -14.85 -25.23
C PRO A 524 91.01 -14.93 -26.70
N PRO A 525 90.48 -14.30 -27.80
CA PRO A 525 89.14 -13.73 -28.16
C PRO A 525 88.61 -14.14 -29.56
N THR A 526 87.43 -13.62 -30.01
CA THR A 526 87.21 -12.90 -31.31
C THR A 526 85.73 -12.48 -31.57
N THR A 527 85.50 -11.68 -32.62
CA THR A 527 84.38 -10.76 -32.95
C THR A 527 83.22 -11.31 -33.83
N PRO A 528 82.10 -10.57 -34.01
CA PRO A 528 80.94 -10.93 -34.87
C PRO A 528 81.12 -10.43 -36.33
N PRO A 529 80.10 -10.49 -37.23
CA PRO A 529 79.00 -9.50 -37.33
C PRO A 529 77.63 -10.16 -37.77
N ASP A 530 76.55 -9.58 -38.33
CA ASP A 530 76.17 -8.20 -38.77
C ASP A 530 74.60 -8.00 -38.88
N THR A 531 74.21 -6.86 -39.46
CA THR A 531 72.96 -6.28 -40.07
C THR A 531 72.06 -7.16 -41.00
N PRO A 532 70.90 -6.68 -41.55
CA PRO A 532 70.35 -5.29 -41.63
C PRO A 532 69.00 -4.99 -40.96
#